data_AF-A0A5B0QEP4-F1
#
_entry.id   AF-A0A5B0QEP4-F1
#
_cell.length_a   1.000
_cell.length_b   1.000
_cell.length_c   1.000
_cell.angle_alpha   90.00
_cell.angle_beta   90.00
_cell.angle_gamma   90.00
#
_symmetry.space_group_name_H-M   'P 1'
#
loop_
_entity.id
_entity.type
_entity.pdbx_description
1 polymer ?
#
loop_
_entity_poly.entity_id
_entity_poly.type
_entity_poly.pdbx_seq_one_letter_code
_entity_poly.pdbx_strand_id
1 'polypeptide(L)'
;MIGACKLTTGSVANTQPLTTYFTLKRTRVSESSNLDPQEPGPEPKKKTISLMCSGLNDDTWPRPRQQFSINQCIMGSPSSHHGAPPRHKVCLELFGITKESELSEQQSHDLARALESKSTWFIKRHSATAGIFSSKCERHVDVAPGTPTVVCSQCILLKKDNSLKKALNVEYATTDNVKHISPFLMQQDPFQSKLMIATFQGLVKAVAVRTEREAAGKALSGMQFDSYFDNFLTTMAAMSPAAAKFLRDNFAGRSLRSMRHERKKNGGQIDDGIFLTNFERVAGYIASLGYTGPLALASDQTVCVKSLRSHDGHLVGAQGGDLPFSDLEELTALVKKITSKDELCSKVRLYTIQVPLPKIPSFVVALVASYDKETAEDIAASHISVLDYCSKAGMSIVSIGSDGAATEISALRILQTSVDKHLCFEKTDSGVLVQVPLMGQHLQPVVPVQDPKHTRKTAANQLLSGARLLSFGKFYLNISHLVELLGEGSPLYSRDVLNCDKQDDGRAYRTMN
;
A
#
# COMPACT_ATOMS: atom_id res chain seq x y z
N MET A 1 -42.51 37.20 31.19
CA MET A 1 -41.83 38.51 31.16
C MET A 1 -40.33 38.25 31.13
N ILE A 2 -39.73 38.44 29.97
CA ILE A 2 -38.33 38.11 29.68
C ILE A 2 -37.50 39.35 30.03
N GLY A 3 -36.63 39.21 31.03
CA GLY A 3 -35.70 40.27 31.45
C GLY A 3 -34.57 40.42 30.44
N ALA A 4 -34.43 41.62 29.88
CA ALA A 4 -33.35 42.00 28.99
C ALA A 4 -32.04 42.18 29.79
N CYS A 5 -31.07 41.30 29.57
CA CYS A 5 -29.71 41.48 30.07
C CYS A 5 -28.95 42.42 29.13
N LYS A 6 -28.69 43.64 29.61
CA LYS A 6 -27.88 44.66 28.94
C LYS A 6 -26.44 44.16 28.74
N LEU A 7 -26.01 44.09 27.48
CA LEU A 7 -24.61 43.97 27.10
C LEU A 7 -23.83 45.19 27.60
N THR A 8 -22.97 44.99 28.59
CA THR A 8 -21.89 45.92 28.93
C THR A 8 -20.71 45.58 28.04
N THR A 9 -20.58 46.28 26.92
CA THR A 9 -19.37 46.24 26.09
C THR A 9 -18.28 47.05 26.79
N GLY A 10 -17.40 46.37 27.52
CA GLY A 10 -16.10 46.94 27.87
C GLY A 10 -15.30 47.15 26.59
N SER A 11 -15.00 48.40 26.27
CA SER A 11 -14.09 48.77 25.19
C SER A 11 -12.72 48.13 25.43
N VAL A 12 -12.37 47.09 24.66
CA VAL A 12 -11.03 46.51 24.67
C VAL A 12 -10.19 47.28 23.65
N ALA A 13 -9.80 48.50 24.01
CA ALA A 13 -9.02 49.38 23.12
C ALA A 13 -7.53 49.02 23.01
N ASN A 14 -7.07 47.87 23.55
CA ASN A 14 -5.65 47.50 23.57
C ASN A 14 -5.41 46.01 23.30
N THR A 15 -5.68 45.54 22.08
CA THR A 15 -5.12 44.28 21.58
C THR A 15 -4.44 44.53 20.25
N GLN A 16 -3.10 44.55 20.25
CA GLN A 16 -2.32 44.64 19.02
C GLN A 16 -2.39 43.31 18.24
N PRO A 17 -2.56 43.34 16.91
CA PRO A 17 -2.50 42.15 16.06
C PRO A 17 -1.11 41.51 16.10
N LEU A 18 -1.01 40.18 16.03
CA LEU A 18 0.26 39.43 16.05
C LEU A 18 1.26 39.89 14.97
N THR A 19 0.75 40.51 13.89
CA THR A 19 1.53 41.09 12.79
C THR A 19 2.45 42.24 13.23
N THR A 20 2.13 42.93 14.32
CA THR A 20 2.97 44.01 14.90
C THR A 20 4.29 43.51 15.48
N TYR A 21 4.42 42.20 15.74
CA TYR A 21 5.67 41.61 16.26
C TYR A 21 6.65 41.16 15.17
N PHE A 22 6.25 41.18 13.89
CA PHE A 22 7.08 40.68 12.77
C PHE A 22 7.66 41.79 11.86
N THR A 23 7.51 43.07 12.22
CA THR A 23 8.02 44.22 11.44
C THR A 23 9.51 44.53 11.63
N LEU A 24 10.30 43.67 12.27
CA LEU A 24 11.76 43.80 12.29
C LEU A 24 12.36 43.26 10.97
N LYS A 25 12.22 44.06 9.90
CA LYS A 25 13.09 43.97 8.73
C LYS A 25 14.53 44.19 9.20
N ARG A 26 15.38 43.17 9.10
CA ARG A 26 16.85 43.33 9.17
C ARG A 26 17.28 44.23 8.01
N THR A 27 17.52 45.50 8.30
CA THR A 27 18.09 46.48 7.38
C THR A 27 19.52 46.06 7.06
N ARG A 28 19.78 45.71 5.79
CA ARG A 28 21.15 45.72 5.24
C ARG A 28 21.51 47.19 5.03
N VAL A 29 22.27 47.76 5.95
CA VAL A 29 22.92 49.07 5.75
C VAL A 29 24.22 48.84 5.02
N SER A 30 24.30 49.35 3.80
CA SER A 30 25.54 49.61 3.08
C SER A 30 26.03 51.00 3.50
N GLU A 31 27.06 51.07 4.34
CA GLU A 31 27.91 52.26 4.46
C GLU A 31 29.32 51.83 4.81
N SER A 32 30.26 52.39 4.06
CA SER A 32 31.70 52.14 4.06
C SER A 32 32.40 52.85 5.22
N SER A 33 33.35 52.16 5.87
CA SER A 33 34.72 52.61 6.24
C SER A 33 35.16 52.02 7.58
N ASN A 34 36.09 51.08 7.53
CA ASN A 34 37.38 51.12 8.23
C ASN A 34 38.09 49.77 8.11
N LEU A 35 39.39 49.88 7.85
CA LEU A 35 40.35 48.81 7.54
C LEU A 35 40.68 47.97 8.78
N ASP A 36 40.74 46.64 8.62
CA ASP A 36 41.66 45.76 9.34
C ASP A 36 41.79 44.39 8.61
N PRO A 37 42.87 43.63 8.83
CA PRO A 37 43.47 42.77 7.80
C PRO A 37 42.73 41.46 7.54
N GLN A 38 42.70 41.09 6.27
CA GLN A 38 42.02 39.94 5.70
C GLN A 38 42.71 38.63 6.12
N GLU A 39 42.04 37.81 6.94
CA GLU A 39 42.33 36.38 7.03
C GLU A 39 42.04 35.71 5.67
N PRO A 40 42.84 34.70 5.24
CA PRO A 40 42.61 34.04 3.96
C PRO A 40 41.29 33.28 3.99
N GLY A 41 40.37 33.67 3.10
CA GLY A 41 39.06 33.07 2.95
C GLY A 41 39.12 31.57 2.59
N PRO A 42 38.09 30.79 2.95
CA PRO A 42 38.06 29.35 2.70
C PRO A 42 38.04 29.08 1.19
N GLU A 43 38.87 28.13 0.75
CA GLU A 43 38.95 27.71 -0.65
C GLU A 43 37.58 27.32 -1.22
N PRO A 44 37.28 27.68 -2.48
CA PRO A 44 35.98 27.41 -3.09
C PRO A 44 35.76 25.90 -3.23
N LYS A 45 34.75 25.36 -2.52
CA LYS A 45 34.29 23.97 -2.69
C LYS A 45 33.90 23.74 -4.15
N LYS A 46 34.68 22.91 -4.85
CA LYS A 46 34.36 22.45 -6.21
C LYS A 46 32.93 21.89 -6.20
N LYS A 47 32.05 22.39 -7.08
CA LYS A 47 30.69 21.86 -7.24
C LYS A 47 30.79 20.41 -7.69
N THR A 48 30.50 19.45 -6.82
CA THR A 48 30.39 18.03 -7.15
C THR A 48 28.92 17.64 -7.34
N ILE A 49 28.67 16.66 -8.21
CA ILE A 49 27.37 16.00 -8.38
C ILE A 49 27.50 14.56 -7.89
N SER A 50 26.47 14.04 -7.20
CA SER A 50 26.46 12.66 -6.74
C SER A 50 25.90 11.75 -7.84
N LEU A 51 26.71 10.83 -8.36
CA LEU A 51 26.30 9.86 -9.39
C LEU A 51 26.27 8.44 -8.84
N MET A 52 25.37 7.61 -9.38
CA MET A 52 25.33 6.19 -9.03
C MET A 52 26.55 5.45 -9.58
N CYS A 53 27.10 4.54 -8.78
CA CYS A 53 28.15 3.62 -9.22
C CYS A 53 27.62 2.72 -10.34
N SER A 54 28.31 2.71 -11.48
CA SER A 54 27.98 1.89 -12.66
C SER A 54 28.45 0.43 -12.52
N GLY A 55 29.34 0.13 -11.56
CA GLY A 55 29.96 -1.18 -11.42
C GLY A 55 30.96 -1.48 -12.54
N LEU A 56 31.53 -2.69 -12.53
CA LEU A 56 32.42 -3.16 -13.59
C LEU A 56 31.60 -3.77 -14.73
N ASN A 57 31.74 -3.22 -15.94
CA ASN A 57 31.17 -3.71 -17.19
C ASN A 57 32.17 -3.50 -18.32
N ASP A 58 31.81 -3.86 -19.55
CA ASP A 58 32.73 -3.79 -20.69
C ASP A 58 33.18 -2.34 -21.01
N ASP A 59 32.36 -1.33 -20.68
CA ASP A 59 32.69 0.09 -20.86
C ASP A 59 33.61 0.62 -19.75
N THR A 60 33.34 0.27 -18.49
CA THR A 60 34.08 0.75 -17.32
C THR A 60 35.37 -0.04 -17.05
N TRP A 61 35.51 -1.21 -17.67
CA TRP A 61 36.71 -2.03 -17.63
C TRP A 61 36.95 -2.72 -18.98
N PRO A 62 37.54 -2.00 -19.96
CA PRO A 62 37.89 -2.60 -21.25
C PRO A 62 39.01 -3.63 -21.09
N ARG A 63 38.82 -4.82 -21.69
CA ARG A 63 39.74 -5.96 -21.58
C ARG A 63 40.11 -6.51 -22.98
N PRO A 64 40.99 -5.84 -23.73
CA PRO A 64 41.24 -6.13 -25.16
C PRO A 64 41.93 -7.47 -25.45
N ARG A 65 42.49 -8.15 -24.45
CA ARG A 65 43.23 -9.41 -24.59
C ARG A 65 42.51 -10.62 -23.97
N GLN A 66 41.24 -10.48 -23.60
CA GLN A 66 40.46 -11.54 -22.94
C GLN A 66 39.53 -12.24 -23.93
N GLN A 67 39.34 -13.54 -23.72
CA GLN A 67 38.50 -14.38 -24.58
C GLN A 67 36.99 -14.11 -24.39
N PHE A 68 36.59 -13.72 -23.18
CA PHE A 68 35.18 -13.50 -22.82
C PHE A 68 34.92 -12.06 -22.35
N SER A 69 33.75 -11.52 -22.68
CA SER A 69 33.31 -10.18 -22.22
C SER A 69 32.78 -10.23 -20.79
N ILE A 70 32.76 -9.08 -20.11
CA ILE A 70 32.13 -8.96 -18.79
C ILE A 70 30.61 -9.16 -18.94
N ASN A 71 30.02 -8.70 -20.04
CA ASN A 71 28.60 -8.94 -20.31
C ASN A 71 28.25 -10.44 -20.41
N GLN A 72 29.13 -11.27 -20.98
CA GLN A 72 28.93 -12.73 -21.00
C GLN A 72 28.86 -13.32 -19.58
N CYS A 73 29.67 -12.83 -18.65
CA CYS A 73 29.60 -13.23 -17.25
C CYS A 73 28.32 -12.72 -16.56
N ILE A 74 27.91 -11.48 -16.83
CA ILE A 74 26.69 -10.88 -16.26
C ILE A 74 25.45 -11.68 -16.68
N MET A 75 25.37 -12.03 -17.96
CA MET A 75 24.22 -12.73 -18.54
C MET A 75 24.25 -14.24 -18.32
N GLY A 76 25.44 -14.85 -18.35
CA GLY A 76 25.60 -16.30 -18.29
C GLY A 76 25.72 -16.89 -16.89
N SER A 77 26.01 -16.08 -15.87
CA SER A 77 26.17 -16.60 -14.51
C SER A 77 24.85 -17.13 -13.93
N PRO A 78 24.82 -18.34 -13.32
CA PRO A 78 23.61 -18.91 -12.73
C PRO A 78 23.22 -18.27 -11.38
N SER A 79 24.13 -17.53 -10.74
CA SER A 79 23.86 -16.84 -9.46
C SER A 79 24.16 -15.35 -9.59
N SER A 80 23.51 -14.54 -8.77
CA SER A 80 23.78 -13.11 -8.66
C SER A 80 24.87 -12.80 -7.64
N HIS A 81 25.19 -13.71 -6.71
CA HIS A 81 26.16 -13.49 -5.63
C HIS A 81 27.35 -14.44 -5.75
N HIS A 82 28.57 -13.91 -5.61
CA HIS A 82 29.80 -14.61 -5.91
C HIS A 82 30.95 -14.30 -4.94
N GLY A 83 32.00 -15.10 -5.00
CA GLY A 83 33.18 -14.96 -4.15
C GLY A 83 33.02 -15.54 -2.74
N ALA A 84 31.90 -16.20 -2.46
CA ALA A 84 31.73 -16.99 -1.25
C ALA A 84 32.66 -18.22 -1.24
N PRO A 85 32.98 -18.78 -0.05
CA PRO A 85 33.69 -20.06 0.06
C PRO A 85 32.99 -21.19 -0.71
N PRO A 86 33.71 -22.26 -1.10
CA PRO A 86 33.13 -23.40 -1.81
C PRO A 86 31.87 -23.93 -1.11
N ARG A 87 30.79 -24.12 -1.87
CA ARG A 87 29.45 -24.44 -1.33
C ARG A 87 29.43 -25.67 -0.42
N HIS A 88 30.16 -26.73 -0.77
CA HIS A 88 30.30 -27.92 0.08
C HIS A 88 30.92 -27.64 1.45
N LYS A 89 31.80 -26.63 1.57
CA LYS A 89 32.37 -26.22 2.87
C LYS A 89 31.35 -25.47 3.72
N VAL A 90 30.57 -24.59 3.09
CA VAL A 90 29.49 -23.85 3.77
C VAL A 90 28.37 -24.81 4.19
N CYS A 91 28.06 -25.80 3.36
CA CYS A 91 27.12 -26.88 3.66
C CYS A 91 27.59 -27.71 4.87
N LEU A 92 28.87 -28.09 4.89
CA LEU A 92 29.47 -28.83 6.01
C LEU A 92 29.46 -28.01 7.31
N GLU A 93 29.75 -26.71 7.22
CA GLU A 93 29.75 -25.78 8.35
C GLU A 93 28.35 -25.60 8.96
N LEU A 94 27.31 -25.49 8.13
CA LEU A 94 25.95 -25.21 8.59
C LEU A 94 25.16 -26.46 9.00
N PHE A 95 25.38 -27.59 8.32
CA PHE A 95 24.51 -28.76 8.44
C PHE A 95 25.26 -30.07 8.69
N GLY A 96 26.60 -30.08 8.72
CA GLY A 96 27.39 -31.30 8.87
C GLY A 96 27.38 -32.22 7.64
N ILE A 97 26.85 -31.75 6.51
CA ILE A 97 26.67 -32.52 5.27
C ILE A 97 27.50 -31.87 4.16
N THR A 98 28.10 -32.68 3.27
CA THR A 98 28.90 -32.16 2.14
C THR A 98 28.12 -32.08 0.83
N LYS A 99 27.06 -32.87 0.67
CA LYS A 99 26.22 -32.95 -0.53
C LYS A 99 24.96 -32.12 -0.40
N GLU A 100 24.77 -31.18 -1.31
CA GLU A 100 23.58 -30.31 -1.33
C GLU A 100 22.29 -31.07 -1.69
N SER A 101 22.39 -32.25 -2.32
CA SER A 101 21.24 -33.11 -2.65
C SER A 101 20.54 -33.72 -1.43
N GLU A 102 21.19 -33.68 -0.27
CA GLU A 102 20.68 -34.25 0.99
C GLU A 102 20.03 -33.18 1.88
N LEU A 103 19.97 -31.92 1.41
CA LEU A 103 19.36 -30.81 2.14
C LEU A 103 17.85 -30.77 1.94
N SER A 104 17.13 -30.46 3.01
CA SER A 104 15.72 -30.03 2.93
C SER A 104 15.58 -28.68 2.23
N GLU A 105 14.35 -28.32 1.84
CA GLU A 105 14.05 -27.01 1.24
C GLU A 105 14.44 -25.85 2.17
N GLN A 106 14.17 -25.98 3.48
CA GLN A 106 14.55 -24.98 4.48
C GLN A 106 16.07 -24.85 4.63
N GLN A 107 16.81 -25.97 4.72
CA GLN A 107 18.28 -25.94 4.78
C GLN A 107 18.89 -25.37 3.50
N SER A 108 18.29 -25.63 2.35
CA SER A 108 18.70 -25.05 1.07
C SER A 108 18.54 -23.52 1.04
N HIS A 109 17.46 -23.00 1.64
CA HIS A 109 17.25 -21.57 1.81
C HIS A 109 18.28 -20.95 2.77
N ASP A 110 18.57 -21.60 3.90
CA ASP A 110 19.55 -21.11 4.87
C ASP A 110 20.98 -21.16 4.30
N LEU A 111 21.31 -22.17 3.50
CA LEU A 111 22.56 -22.23 2.73
C LEU A 111 22.70 -21.04 1.77
N ALA A 112 21.63 -20.73 1.02
CA ALA A 112 21.63 -19.62 0.06
C ALA A 112 21.85 -18.28 0.77
N ARG A 113 21.18 -18.03 1.89
CA ARG A 113 21.36 -16.82 2.70
C ARG A 113 22.79 -16.69 3.23
N ALA A 114 23.39 -17.81 3.66
CA ALA A 114 24.77 -17.82 4.13
C ALA A 114 25.80 -17.60 3.01
N LEU A 115 25.53 -18.10 1.80
CA LEU A 115 26.39 -17.85 0.63
C LEU A 115 26.28 -16.39 0.17
N GLU A 116 25.09 -15.81 0.20
CA GLU A 116 24.87 -14.40 -0.09
C GLU A 116 25.60 -13.51 0.92
N SER A 117 25.48 -13.79 2.23
CA SER A 117 26.16 -13.01 3.26
C SER A 117 27.69 -13.14 3.22
N LYS A 118 28.22 -14.29 2.80
CA LYS A 118 29.66 -14.54 2.63
C LYS A 118 30.20 -14.11 1.25
N SER A 119 29.36 -13.55 0.38
CA SER A 119 29.77 -13.12 -0.97
C SER A 119 30.62 -11.85 -0.95
N THR A 120 31.64 -11.79 -1.81
CA THR A 120 32.53 -10.63 -1.93
C THR A 120 32.09 -9.68 -3.06
N TRP A 121 31.32 -10.18 -4.03
CA TRP A 121 30.78 -9.39 -5.13
C TRP A 121 29.46 -9.98 -5.66
N PHE A 122 28.71 -9.15 -6.37
CA PHE A 122 27.42 -9.53 -6.92
C PHE A 122 27.18 -8.87 -8.29
N ILE A 123 26.23 -9.43 -9.05
CA ILE A 123 25.88 -9.02 -10.41
C ILE A 123 24.52 -8.33 -10.39
N LYS A 124 24.41 -7.19 -11.08
CA LYS A 124 23.11 -6.61 -11.47
C LYS A 124 22.91 -6.78 -12.96
N ARG A 125 21.74 -7.29 -13.37
CA ARG A 125 21.37 -7.56 -14.78
C ARG A 125 20.40 -6.55 -15.39
N HIS A 126 20.05 -5.49 -14.67
CA HIS A 126 19.11 -4.49 -15.19
C HIS A 126 19.74 -3.73 -16.37
N SER A 127 19.04 -3.60 -17.49
CA SER A 127 19.58 -3.05 -18.75
C SER A 127 20.22 -1.66 -18.60
N ALA A 128 19.71 -0.82 -17.71
CA ALA A 128 20.25 0.52 -17.45
C ALA A 128 21.43 0.55 -16.45
N THR A 129 21.67 -0.51 -15.67
CA THR A 129 22.69 -0.55 -14.60
C THR A 129 23.41 -1.89 -14.54
N ALA A 130 23.59 -2.53 -15.70
CA ALA A 130 24.21 -3.84 -15.79
C ALA A 130 25.68 -3.74 -15.42
N GLY A 131 26.11 -4.51 -14.42
CA GLY A 131 27.47 -4.42 -13.90
C GLY A 131 27.75 -5.36 -12.75
N ILE A 132 29.03 -5.54 -12.47
CA ILE A 132 29.56 -6.31 -11.35
C ILE A 132 29.94 -5.35 -10.22
N PHE A 133 29.45 -5.62 -9.01
CA PHE A 133 29.56 -4.75 -7.85
C PHE A 133 30.22 -5.47 -6.68
N SER A 134 31.00 -4.73 -5.90
CA SER A 134 31.49 -5.21 -4.60
C SER A 134 30.34 -5.32 -3.61
N SER A 135 30.35 -6.32 -2.73
CA SER A 135 29.40 -6.36 -1.60
C SER A 135 29.52 -5.13 -0.70
N LYS A 136 30.65 -4.41 -0.77
CA LYS A 136 30.93 -3.13 -0.10
C LYS A 136 30.77 -1.90 -1.01
N CYS A 137 30.02 -2.00 -2.12
CA CYS A 137 29.82 -0.87 -3.04
C CYS A 137 29.27 0.38 -2.32
N GLU A 138 29.90 1.55 -2.57
CA GLU A 138 29.51 2.85 -1.99
C GLU A 138 28.16 3.38 -2.53
N ARG A 139 27.65 2.77 -3.61
CA ARG A 139 26.40 3.09 -4.33
C ARG A 139 26.37 4.45 -5.02
N HIS A 140 26.81 5.52 -4.36
CA HIS A 140 26.93 6.87 -4.92
C HIS A 140 28.35 7.38 -4.77
N VAL A 141 28.83 8.12 -5.77
CA VAL A 141 30.17 8.72 -5.80
C VAL A 141 30.03 10.17 -6.24
N ASP A 142 30.64 11.08 -5.48
CA ASP A 142 30.65 12.50 -5.79
C ASP A 142 31.73 12.80 -6.85
N VAL A 143 31.31 13.30 -8.00
CA VAL A 143 32.17 13.55 -9.16
C VAL A 143 31.98 14.95 -9.73
N ALA A 144 32.89 15.36 -10.61
CA ALA A 144 32.79 16.61 -11.33
C ALA A 144 31.59 16.59 -12.31
N PRO A 145 30.88 17.72 -12.49
CA PRO A 145 29.81 17.86 -13.47
C PRO A 145 30.31 17.50 -14.88
N GLY A 146 29.57 16.65 -15.59
CA GLY A 146 29.93 16.17 -16.94
C GLY A 146 30.60 14.79 -16.99
N THR A 147 30.80 14.12 -15.85
CA THR A 147 31.28 12.74 -15.83
C THR A 147 30.17 11.77 -16.27
N PRO A 148 30.34 10.96 -17.33
CA PRO A 148 29.26 10.11 -17.86
C PRO A 148 29.02 8.83 -17.05
N THR A 149 30.08 8.18 -16.55
CA THR A 149 30.02 6.95 -15.75
C THR A 149 31.06 6.99 -14.64
N VAL A 150 30.76 6.37 -13.49
CA VAL A 150 31.67 6.32 -12.34
C VAL A 150 31.64 4.95 -11.67
N VAL A 151 32.81 4.47 -11.24
CA VAL A 151 32.95 3.24 -10.46
C VAL A 151 33.57 3.58 -9.11
N CYS A 152 32.91 3.20 -8.02
CA CYS A 152 33.41 3.47 -6.67
C CYS A 152 34.70 2.71 -6.35
N SER A 153 35.44 3.20 -5.34
CA SER A 153 36.74 2.64 -4.96
C SER A 153 36.66 1.14 -4.64
N GLN A 154 35.60 0.73 -3.93
CA GLN A 154 35.35 -0.66 -3.54
C GLN A 154 35.10 -1.58 -4.74
N CYS A 155 34.40 -1.10 -5.78
CA CYS A 155 34.21 -1.87 -7.01
C CYS A 155 35.49 -1.95 -7.85
N ILE A 156 36.35 -0.92 -7.81
CA ILE A 156 37.66 -0.97 -8.51
C ILE A 156 38.57 -2.03 -7.88
N LEU A 157 38.55 -2.18 -6.55
CA LEU A 157 39.34 -3.18 -5.84
C LEU A 157 39.03 -4.61 -6.30
N LEU A 158 37.81 -4.90 -6.77
CA LEU A 158 37.46 -6.20 -7.32
C LEU A 158 38.30 -6.62 -8.52
N LYS A 159 38.91 -5.69 -9.26
CA LYS A 159 39.82 -6.04 -10.37
C LYS A 159 40.99 -6.93 -9.91
N LYS A 160 41.32 -6.91 -8.62
CA LYS A 160 42.36 -7.75 -8.01
C LYS A 160 41.82 -9.08 -7.46
N ASP A 161 40.51 -9.25 -7.33
CA ASP A 161 39.87 -10.43 -6.75
C ASP A 161 40.02 -11.67 -7.65
N ASN A 162 40.53 -12.76 -7.08
CA ASN A 162 40.79 -14.00 -7.82
C ASN A 162 39.50 -14.75 -8.21
N SER A 163 38.44 -14.63 -7.43
CA SER A 163 37.14 -15.24 -7.75
C SER A 163 36.49 -14.55 -8.94
N LEU A 164 36.59 -13.21 -9.02
CA LEU A 164 36.10 -12.45 -10.17
C LEU A 164 36.92 -12.77 -11.43
N LYS A 165 38.25 -12.80 -11.33
CA LYS A 165 39.11 -13.17 -12.46
C LYS A 165 38.80 -14.57 -12.99
N LYS A 166 38.56 -15.54 -12.10
CA LYS A 166 38.15 -16.89 -12.50
C LYS A 166 36.80 -16.87 -13.21
N ALA A 167 35.79 -16.21 -12.63
CA ALA A 167 34.45 -16.12 -13.22
C ALA A 167 34.48 -15.53 -14.64
N LEU A 168 35.27 -14.46 -14.84
CA LEU A 168 35.37 -13.81 -16.15
C LEU A 168 36.15 -14.63 -17.21
N ASN A 169 36.81 -15.72 -16.82
CA ASN A 169 37.55 -16.61 -17.71
C ASN A 169 36.84 -17.97 -17.90
N VAL A 170 35.60 -18.09 -17.44
CA VAL A 170 34.76 -19.28 -17.64
C VAL A 170 33.90 -19.10 -18.89
N GLU A 171 33.83 -20.14 -19.70
CA GLU A 171 32.83 -20.24 -20.77
C GLU A 171 31.46 -20.54 -20.16
N TYR A 172 30.53 -19.59 -20.27
CA TYR A 172 29.17 -19.75 -19.76
C TYR A 172 28.27 -20.43 -20.81
N ALA A 173 27.29 -21.21 -20.34
CA ALA A 173 26.41 -21.96 -21.22
C ALA A 173 25.58 -21.03 -22.13
N THR A 174 25.52 -21.38 -23.40
CA THR A 174 24.62 -20.77 -24.39
C THR A 174 23.21 -21.35 -24.29
N THR A 175 22.25 -20.75 -25.00
CA THR A 175 20.83 -21.18 -25.03
C THR A 175 20.64 -22.69 -25.21
N ASP A 176 21.51 -23.34 -25.97
CA ASP A 176 21.42 -24.77 -26.29
C ASP A 176 21.95 -25.68 -25.16
N ASN A 177 22.85 -25.15 -24.33
CA ASN A 177 23.58 -25.88 -23.28
C ASN A 177 23.07 -25.57 -21.86
N VAL A 178 22.23 -24.55 -21.69
CA VAL A 178 21.61 -24.20 -20.39
C VAL A 178 20.85 -25.39 -19.78
N LYS A 179 20.29 -26.28 -20.59
CA LYS A 179 19.61 -27.52 -20.14
C LYS A 179 20.50 -28.47 -19.33
N HIS A 180 21.82 -28.33 -19.42
CA HIS A 180 22.80 -29.13 -18.68
C HIS A 180 23.22 -28.47 -17.37
N ILE A 181 22.76 -27.25 -17.07
CA ILE A 181 22.97 -26.61 -15.77
C ILE A 181 22.04 -27.27 -14.76
N SER A 182 22.58 -27.64 -13.60
CA SER A 182 21.79 -28.20 -12.50
C SER A 182 20.60 -27.30 -12.14
N PRO A 183 19.35 -27.81 -12.12
CA PRO A 183 18.16 -27.03 -11.75
C PRO A 183 18.29 -26.34 -10.40
N PHE A 184 19.03 -26.95 -9.48
CA PHE A 184 19.27 -26.43 -8.13
C PHE A 184 20.07 -25.10 -8.15
N LEU A 185 20.96 -24.89 -9.12
CA LEU A 185 21.70 -23.63 -9.28
C LEU A 185 20.83 -22.52 -9.89
N MET A 186 19.82 -22.89 -10.68
CA MET A 186 18.92 -21.94 -11.35
C MET A 186 17.73 -21.51 -10.48
N GLN A 187 17.40 -22.26 -9.42
CA GLN A 187 16.35 -21.93 -8.46
C GLN A 187 16.65 -20.67 -7.60
N GLN A 188 17.90 -20.20 -7.58
CA GLN A 188 18.40 -19.21 -6.62
C GLN A 188 18.34 -17.76 -7.09
N ASP A 189 17.71 -17.44 -8.23
CA ASP A 189 17.39 -16.06 -8.61
C ASP A 189 15.94 -15.73 -8.22
N PRO A 190 15.71 -15.00 -7.11
CA PRO A 190 14.37 -14.78 -6.55
C PRO A 190 13.52 -13.85 -7.43
N PHE A 191 14.12 -13.10 -8.34
CA PHE A 191 13.43 -12.03 -9.08
C PHE A 191 12.99 -12.41 -10.50
N GLN A 192 13.33 -13.61 -11.00
CA GLN A 192 12.97 -14.03 -12.36
C GLN A 192 12.28 -15.40 -12.46
N SER A 193 12.46 -16.34 -11.53
CA SER A 193 12.38 -17.76 -11.94
C SER A 193 11.11 -18.56 -11.60
N LYS A 194 10.26 -18.17 -10.65
CA LYS A 194 9.08 -19.00 -10.32
C LYS A 194 7.78 -18.45 -10.89
N LEU A 195 7.38 -17.22 -10.55
CA LEU A 195 6.05 -16.72 -10.93
C LEU A 195 5.98 -16.26 -12.40
N MET A 196 6.98 -15.53 -12.88
CA MET A 196 7.03 -15.05 -14.27
C MET A 196 7.30 -16.19 -15.26
N ILE A 197 8.20 -17.13 -14.91
CA ILE A 197 8.42 -18.34 -15.73
C ILE A 197 7.16 -19.20 -15.76
N ALA A 198 6.51 -19.48 -14.63
CA ALA A 198 5.28 -20.29 -14.62
C ALA A 198 4.14 -19.62 -15.41
N THR A 199 3.95 -18.31 -15.25
CA THR A 199 2.94 -17.55 -16.00
C THR A 199 3.24 -17.55 -17.49
N PHE A 200 4.50 -17.32 -17.89
CA PHE A 200 4.91 -17.34 -19.29
C PHE A 200 4.83 -18.75 -19.89
N GLN A 201 5.24 -19.79 -19.17
CA GLN A 201 5.06 -21.18 -19.57
C GLN A 201 3.58 -21.50 -19.75
N GLY A 202 2.73 -21.06 -18.83
CA GLY A 202 1.27 -21.20 -18.94
C GLY A 202 0.70 -20.50 -20.17
N LEU A 203 1.18 -19.30 -20.49
CA LEU A 203 0.84 -18.58 -21.73
C LEU A 203 1.26 -19.36 -22.97
N VAL A 204 2.52 -19.80 -23.05
CA VAL A 204 3.05 -20.55 -24.21
C VAL A 204 2.27 -21.84 -24.43
N LYS A 205 1.97 -22.59 -23.35
CA LYS A 205 1.11 -23.78 -23.41
C LYS A 205 -0.29 -23.44 -23.95
N ALA A 206 -0.90 -22.37 -23.45
CA ALA A 206 -2.23 -21.96 -23.88
C ALA A 206 -2.26 -21.54 -25.37
N VAL A 207 -1.23 -20.84 -25.84
CA VAL A 207 -1.10 -20.47 -27.25
C VAL A 207 -0.88 -21.70 -28.13
N ALA A 208 0.01 -22.62 -27.75
CA ALA A 208 0.25 -23.85 -28.49
C ALA A 208 -1.03 -24.69 -28.64
N VAL A 209 -1.76 -24.92 -27.53
CA VAL A 209 -3.04 -25.66 -27.55
C VAL A 209 -4.08 -24.96 -28.41
N ARG A 210 -4.14 -23.62 -28.37
CA ARG A 210 -5.04 -22.84 -29.24
C ARG A 210 -4.70 -23.08 -30.71
N THR A 211 -3.43 -22.94 -31.09
CA THR A 211 -2.97 -23.12 -32.47
C THR A 211 -3.24 -24.54 -32.98
N GLU A 212 -2.97 -25.58 -32.17
CA GLU A 212 -3.25 -26.97 -32.53
C GLU A 212 -4.75 -27.21 -32.76
N ARG A 213 -5.63 -26.64 -31.92
CA ARG A 213 -7.08 -26.76 -32.08
C ARG A 213 -7.59 -26.03 -33.31
N GLU A 214 -7.11 -24.82 -33.56
CA GLU A 214 -7.46 -24.04 -34.75
C GLU A 214 -7.01 -24.75 -36.02
N ALA A 215 -5.78 -25.28 -36.05
CA ALA A 215 -5.27 -26.08 -37.18
C ALA A 215 -6.09 -27.36 -37.42
N ALA A 216 -6.62 -27.97 -36.36
CA ALA A 216 -7.50 -29.14 -36.44
C ALA A 216 -8.99 -28.79 -36.67
N GLY A 217 -9.34 -27.51 -36.87
CA GLY A 217 -10.73 -27.06 -37.06
C GLY A 217 -11.64 -27.27 -35.83
N LYS A 218 -11.06 -27.42 -34.64
CA LYS A 218 -11.77 -27.66 -33.38
C LYS A 218 -12.15 -26.34 -32.69
N ALA A 219 -13.27 -26.36 -31.98
CA ALA A 219 -13.67 -25.23 -31.14
C ALA A 219 -12.69 -25.00 -29.96
N LEU A 220 -12.56 -23.74 -29.56
CA LEU A 220 -11.74 -23.33 -28.40
C LEU A 220 -12.48 -23.52 -27.06
N SER A 221 -13.69 -24.06 -27.06
CA SER A 221 -14.45 -24.39 -25.86
C SER A 221 -13.78 -25.50 -25.05
N GLY A 222 -13.85 -25.39 -23.71
CA GLY A 222 -13.27 -26.38 -22.80
C GLY A 222 -11.73 -26.45 -22.80
N MET A 223 -11.04 -25.44 -23.33
CA MET A 223 -9.59 -25.32 -23.17
C MET A 223 -9.26 -25.06 -21.69
N GLN A 224 -8.33 -25.83 -21.16
CA GLN A 224 -7.84 -25.68 -19.79
C GLN A 224 -6.66 -24.71 -19.77
N PHE A 225 -6.57 -23.92 -18.70
CA PHE A 225 -5.51 -22.95 -18.50
C PHE A 225 -4.69 -23.34 -17.28
N ASP A 226 -3.37 -23.14 -17.38
CA ASP A 226 -2.48 -23.24 -16.23
C ASP A 226 -2.89 -22.24 -15.14
N SER A 227 -2.84 -22.65 -13.87
CA SER A 227 -3.34 -21.83 -12.75
C SER A 227 -2.61 -20.50 -12.60
N TYR A 228 -1.30 -20.44 -12.87
CA TYR A 228 -0.55 -19.18 -12.77
C TYR A 228 -0.94 -18.23 -13.88
N PHE A 229 -1.09 -18.75 -15.10
CA PHE A 229 -1.56 -17.96 -16.23
C PHE A 229 -3.02 -17.51 -16.05
N ASP A 230 -3.91 -18.36 -15.56
CA ASP A 230 -5.31 -18.01 -15.33
C ASP A 230 -5.46 -16.97 -14.20
N ASN A 231 -4.63 -17.03 -13.15
CA ASN A 231 -4.57 -16.01 -12.10
C ASN A 231 -4.05 -14.66 -12.64
N PHE A 232 -3.05 -14.69 -13.52
CA PHE A 232 -2.57 -13.50 -14.22
C PHE A 232 -3.67 -12.87 -15.08
N LEU A 233 -4.39 -13.68 -15.87
CA LEU A 233 -5.52 -13.21 -16.67
C LEU A 233 -6.64 -12.63 -15.80
N THR A 234 -6.92 -13.25 -14.66
CA THR A 234 -7.92 -12.80 -13.69
C THR A 234 -7.55 -11.43 -13.12
N THR A 235 -6.27 -11.24 -12.78
CA THR A 235 -5.74 -9.96 -12.27
C THR A 235 -5.78 -8.88 -13.36
N MET A 236 -5.32 -9.21 -14.57
CA MET A 236 -5.40 -8.31 -15.72
C MET A 236 -6.83 -7.90 -16.02
N ALA A 237 -7.78 -8.84 -15.99
CA ALA A 237 -9.19 -8.56 -16.22
C ALA A 237 -9.82 -7.69 -15.12
N ALA A 238 -9.34 -7.81 -13.88
CA ALA A 238 -9.75 -6.94 -12.79
C ALA A 238 -9.23 -5.50 -12.96
N MET A 239 -7.99 -5.33 -13.44
CA MET A 239 -7.41 -4.02 -13.71
C MET A 239 -7.98 -3.38 -14.99
N SER A 240 -8.10 -4.15 -16.06
CA SER A 240 -8.62 -3.71 -17.36
C SER A 240 -9.22 -4.89 -18.13
N PRO A 241 -10.56 -4.99 -18.17
CA PRO A 241 -11.25 -5.98 -19.00
C PRO A 241 -10.90 -5.85 -20.49
N ALA A 242 -10.59 -4.64 -20.96
CA ALA A 242 -10.15 -4.38 -22.33
C ALA A 242 -8.76 -4.94 -22.61
N ALA A 243 -7.80 -4.80 -21.68
CA ALA A 243 -6.47 -5.40 -21.82
C ALA A 243 -6.55 -6.93 -21.81
N ALA A 244 -7.34 -7.52 -20.91
CA ALA A 244 -7.57 -8.97 -20.90
C ALA A 244 -8.23 -9.48 -22.18
N LYS A 245 -9.18 -8.71 -22.73
CA LYS A 245 -9.77 -8.99 -24.05
C LYS A 245 -8.71 -8.96 -25.15
N PHE A 246 -7.92 -7.89 -25.21
CA PHE A 246 -6.87 -7.73 -26.22
C PHE A 246 -5.84 -8.86 -26.15
N LEU A 247 -5.36 -9.21 -24.95
CA LEU A 247 -4.41 -10.30 -24.77
C LEU A 247 -5.01 -11.63 -25.23
N ARG A 248 -6.25 -11.94 -24.85
CA ARG A 248 -6.93 -13.15 -25.28
C ARG A 248 -7.07 -13.22 -26.80
N ASP A 249 -7.52 -12.13 -27.42
CA ASP A 249 -7.82 -12.09 -28.85
C ASP A 249 -6.54 -12.33 -29.68
N ASN A 250 -5.39 -11.79 -29.24
CA ASN A 250 -4.09 -11.96 -29.91
C ASN A 250 -3.31 -13.22 -29.51
N PHE A 251 -3.49 -13.74 -28.30
CA PHE A 251 -2.77 -14.91 -27.78
C PHE A 251 -3.74 -16.03 -27.41
N ALA A 252 -3.90 -16.30 -26.12
CA ALA A 252 -4.85 -17.28 -25.61
C ALA A 252 -5.31 -16.79 -24.23
N GLY A 253 -6.52 -17.17 -23.83
CA GLY A 253 -7.00 -16.81 -22.51
C GLY A 253 -8.47 -17.10 -22.30
N ARG A 254 -8.88 -17.09 -21.04
CA ARG A 254 -10.26 -17.28 -20.65
C ARG A 254 -11.11 -16.06 -21.03
N SER A 255 -12.37 -16.30 -21.39
CA SER A 255 -13.33 -15.20 -21.56
C SER A 255 -13.77 -14.63 -20.21
N LEU A 256 -14.19 -13.36 -20.17
CA LEU A 256 -14.72 -12.75 -18.94
C LEU A 256 -15.92 -13.52 -18.39
N ARG A 257 -16.76 -14.08 -19.27
CA ARG A 257 -17.89 -14.94 -18.88
C ARG A 257 -17.42 -16.20 -18.18
N SER A 258 -16.42 -16.89 -18.74
CA SER A 258 -15.88 -18.11 -18.13
C SER A 258 -15.14 -17.80 -16.82
N MET A 259 -14.40 -16.69 -16.71
CA MET A 259 -13.81 -16.25 -15.45
C MET A 259 -14.88 -16.05 -14.36
N ARG A 260 -16.01 -15.40 -14.67
CA ARG A 260 -17.12 -15.24 -13.71
C ARG A 260 -17.71 -16.58 -13.28
N HIS A 261 -17.82 -17.54 -14.19
CA HIS A 261 -18.32 -18.87 -13.88
C HIS A 261 -17.37 -19.64 -12.94
N GLU A 262 -16.05 -19.60 -13.21
CA GLU A 262 -15.05 -20.19 -12.30
C GLU A 262 -15.08 -19.51 -10.93
N ARG A 263 -15.18 -18.18 -10.88
CA ARG A 263 -15.33 -17.46 -9.59
C ARG A 263 -16.58 -17.89 -8.82
N LYS A 264 -17.71 -18.09 -9.53
CA LYS A 264 -18.95 -18.60 -8.92
C LYS A 264 -18.76 -20.01 -8.35
N LYS A 265 -18.07 -20.88 -9.09
CA LYS A 265 -17.80 -22.26 -8.70
C LYS A 265 -16.81 -22.37 -7.54
N ASN A 266 -15.80 -21.50 -7.52
CA ASN A 266 -14.75 -21.47 -6.50
C ASN A 266 -15.19 -20.80 -5.20
N GLY A 267 -16.41 -20.25 -5.13
CA GLY A 267 -16.95 -19.66 -3.91
C GLY A 267 -16.23 -18.37 -3.50
N GLY A 268 -15.73 -17.58 -4.47
CA GLY A 268 -15.01 -16.33 -4.22
C GLY A 268 -15.91 -15.12 -3.96
N GLN A 269 -17.22 -15.31 -3.76
CA GLN A 269 -18.19 -14.25 -3.50
C GLN A 269 -18.27 -13.91 -2.02
N ILE A 270 -18.48 -12.63 -1.74
CA ILE A 270 -18.84 -12.15 -0.40
C ILE A 270 -20.35 -12.29 -0.26
N ASP A 271 -20.80 -12.87 0.84
CA ASP A 271 -22.21 -12.96 1.19
C ASP A 271 -22.73 -11.55 1.56
N ASP A 272 -23.94 -11.19 1.10
CA ASP A 272 -24.53 -9.85 1.33
C ASP A 272 -24.72 -9.57 2.82
N GLY A 273 -24.22 -8.47 3.36
CA GLY A 273 -24.35 -8.15 4.78
C GLY A 273 -23.24 -8.71 5.68
N ILE A 274 -23.58 -8.90 6.96
CA ILE A 274 -22.66 -9.36 8.01
C ILE A 274 -22.89 -10.85 8.23
N PHE A 275 -22.07 -11.69 7.58
CA PHE A 275 -22.14 -13.15 7.65
C PHE A 275 -20.80 -13.75 8.08
N LEU A 276 -20.83 -14.76 8.96
CA LEU A 276 -19.63 -15.37 9.55
C LEU A 276 -18.66 -15.93 8.50
N THR A 277 -19.20 -16.52 7.42
CA THR A 277 -18.44 -17.08 6.29
C THR A 277 -17.49 -16.06 5.65
N ASN A 278 -17.88 -14.78 5.61
CA ASN A 278 -17.03 -13.71 5.09
C ASN A 278 -15.78 -13.51 5.97
N PHE A 279 -15.94 -13.55 7.30
CA PHE A 279 -14.87 -13.40 8.27
C PHE A 279 -13.94 -14.61 8.29
N GLU A 280 -14.49 -15.83 8.29
CA GLU A 280 -13.72 -17.08 8.24
C GLU A 280 -12.84 -17.15 6.99
N ARG A 281 -13.36 -16.71 5.84
CA ARG A 281 -12.60 -16.65 4.59
C ARG A 281 -11.41 -15.70 4.71
N VAL A 282 -11.62 -14.50 5.26
CA VAL A 282 -10.55 -13.51 5.44
C VAL A 282 -9.55 -13.95 6.50
N ALA A 283 -10.00 -14.57 7.58
CA ALA A 283 -9.12 -15.19 8.59
C ALA A 283 -8.23 -16.27 7.95
N GLY A 284 -8.79 -17.13 7.09
CA GLY A 284 -8.04 -18.13 6.33
C GLY A 284 -6.97 -17.52 5.41
N TYR A 285 -7.30 -16.42 4.72
CA TYR A 285 -6.31 -15.68 3.93
C TYR A 285 -5.20 -15.10 4.80
N ILE A 286 -5.52 -14.47 5.93
CA ILE A 286 -4.53 -13.90 6.86
C ILE A 286 -3.65 -14.99 7.46
N ALA A 287 -4.22 -16.15 7.79
CA ALA A 287 -3.48 -17.32 8.24
C ALA A 287 -2.53 -17.85 7.15
N SER A 288 -2.96 -17.88 5.88
CA SER A 288 -2.11 -18.26 4.75
C SER A 288 -0.93 -17.31 4.51
N LEU A 289 -1.07 -16.04 4.90
CA LEU A 289 0.01 -15.06 4.91
C LEU A 289 1.01 -15.30 6.06
N GLY A 290 0.68 -16.19 7.00
CA GLY A 290 1.47 -16.45 8.21
C GLY A 290 1.38 -15.32 9.23
N TYR A 291 0.36 -14.47 9.15
CA TYR A 291 0.21 -13.32 10.05
C TYR A 291 -0.66 -13.66 11.25
N THR A 292 -0.11 -13.50 12.45
CA THR A 292 -0.79 -13.75 13.73
C THR A 292 -0.86 -12.50 14.63
N GLY A 293 -0.55 -11.33 14.06
CA GLY A 293 -0.51 -10.07 14.80
C GLY A 293 -1.87 -9.39 14.93
N PRO A 294 -1.89 -8.18 15.50
CA PRO A 294 -3.11 -7.39 15.67
C PRO A 294 -3.68 -6.90 14.35
N LEU A 295 -5.00 -6.77 14.29
CA LEU A 295 -5.74 -6.33 13.11
C LEU A 295 -6.56 -5.07 13.43
N ALA A 296 -6.71 -4.21 12.43
CA ALA A 296 -7.56 -3.02 12.53
C ALA A 296 -8.85 -3.24 11.73
N LEU A 297 -10.00 -2.97 12.36
CA LEU A 297 -11.29 -2.90 11.71
C LEU A 297 -11.58 -1.44 11.32
N ALA A 298 -12.23 -1.22 10.18
CA ALA A 298 -12.72 0.10 9.80
C ALA A 298 -14.09 0.00 9.13
N SER A 299 -14.92 1.01 9.35
CA SER A 299 -16.24 1.18 8.76
C SER A 299 -16.36 2.53 8.08
N ASP A 300 -17.02 2.57 6.92
CA ASP A 300 -17.40 3.81 6.25
C ASP A 300 -18.64 3.59 5.36
N GLN A 301 -19.37 4.66 5.06
CA GLN A 301 -20.47 4.66 4.10
C GLN A 301 -20.04 5.26 2.76
N THR A 302 -20.35 4.56 1.67
CA THR A 302 -20.25 5.11 0.32
C THR A 302 -21.63 5.34 -0.28
N VAL A 303 -21.79 6.45 -0.99
CA VAL A 303 -23.00 6.73 -1.77
C VAL A 303 -23.06 5.78 -2.97
N CYS A 304 -24.25 5.24 -3.25
CA CYS A 304 -24.52 4.42 -4.42
C CYS A 304 -25.65 5.04 -5.29
N VAL A 305 -25.69 4.62 -6.56
CA VAL A 305 -26.78 5.02 -7.46
C VAL A 305 -28.06 4.28 -7.06
N LYS A 306 -29.08 5.02 -6.62
CA LYS A 306 -30.42 4.50 -6.35
C LYS A 306 -30.98 3.79 -7.59
N SER A 307 -31.03 2.46 -7.58
CA SER A 307 -31.57 1.66 -8.67
C SER A 307 -31.98 0.28 -8.18
N LEU A 308 -33.04 -0.30 -8.76
CA LEU A 308 -33.44 -1.68 -8.54
C LEU A 308 -32.98 -2.57 -9.68
N ARG A 309 -32.50 -3.77 -9.35
CA ARG A 309 -32.07 -4.79 -10.32
C ARG A 309 -32.55 -6.16 -9.88
N SER A 310 -32.87 -7.03 -10.83
CA SER A 310 -33.10 -8.45 -10.55
C SER A 310 -31.81 -9.23 -10.80
N HIS A 311 -31.41 -10.06 -9.84
CA HIS A 311 -30.25 -10.94 -9.95
C HIS A 311 -30.43 -12.22 -9.13
N ASP A 312 -30.23 -13.38 -9.75
CA ASP A 312 -30.22 -14.71 -9.09
C ASP A 312 -31.40 -14.95 -8.12
N GLY A 313 -32.62 -14.60 -8.54
CA GLY A 313 -33.84 -14.73 -7.71
C GLY A 313 -34.02 -13.66 -6.63
N HIS A 314 -33.20 -12.61 -6.64
CA HIS A 314 -33.24 -11.51 -5.66
C HIS A 314 -33.45 -10.16 -6.35
N LEU A 315 -34.17 -9.29 -5.68
CA LEU A 315 -34.32 -7.88 -6.00
C LEU A 315 -33.27 -7.10 -5.20
N VAL A 316 -32.29 -6.56 -5.93
CA VAL A 316 -31.10 -5.87 -5.43
C VAL A 316 -31.30 -4.36 -5.50
N GLY A 317 -30.81 -3.63 -4.50
CA GLY A 317 -30.80 -2.17 -4.45
C GLY A 317 -31.87 -1.53 -3.56
N ALA A 318 -32.59 -2.34 -2.79
CA ALA A 318 -33.44 -1.88 -1.69
C ALA A 318 -32.62 -1.60 -0.43
N GLN A 319 -33.12 -0.74 0.46
CA GLN A 319 -32.55 -0.60 1.80
C GLN A 319 -32.71 -1.91 2.59
N GLY A 320 -31.71 -2.27 3.39
CA GLY A 320 -31.74 -3.49 4.21
C GLY A 320 -31.25 -4.77 3.52
N GLY A 321 -30.85 -4.70 2.26
CA GLY A 321 -30.17 -5.80 1.54
C GLY A 321 -31.00 -6.40 0.42
N ASP A 322 -30.53 -7.54 -0.07
CA ASP A 322 -31.15 -8.27 -1.17
C ASP A 322 -32.47 -8.95 -0.75
N LEU A 323 -33.53 -8.76 -1.54
CA LEU A 323 -34.86 -9.29 -1.24
C LEU A 323 -35.18 -10.48 -2.16
N PRO A 324 -35.34 -11.71 -1.64
CA PRO A 324 -35.68 -12.87 -2.47
C PRO A 324 -37.10 -12.73 -3.04
N PHE A 325 -37.34 -13.31 -4.22
CA PHE A 325 -38.65 -13.46 -4.82
C PHE A 325 -38.75 -14.78 -5.59
N SER A 326 -39.95 -15.35 -5.66
CA SER A 326 -40.21 -16.66 -6.28
C SER A 326 -40.82 -16.54 -7.67
N ASP A 327 -41.58 -15.47 -7.92
CA ASP A 327 -42.29 -15.26 -9.19
C ASP A 327 -42.40 -13.77 -9.59
N LEU A 328 -43.00 -13.53 -10.76
CA LEU A 328 -43.14 -12.19 -11.33
C LEU A 328 -44.18 -11.33 -10.60
N GLU A 329 -45.18 -11.93 -9.94
CA GLU A 329 -46.20 -11.18 -9.20
C GLU A 329 -45.60 -10.64 -7.91
N GLU A 330 -44.87 -11.48 -7.18
CA GLU A 330 -44.11 -11.10 -5.99
C GLU A 330 -43.07 -10.03 -6.32
N LEU A 331 -42.29 -10.22 -7.38
CA LEU A 331 -41.33 -9.21 -7.85
C LEU A 331 -42.03 -7.87 -8.12
N THR A 332 -43.16 -7.88 -8.82
CA THR A 332 -43.93 -6.66 -9.11
C THR A 332 -44.45 -5.99 -7.85
N ALA A 333 -44.92 -6.78 -6.87
CA ALA A 333 -45.37 -6.27 -5.58
C ALA A 333 -44.22 -5.64 -4.78
N LEU A 334 -43.05 -6.28 -4.74
CA LEU A 334 -41.84 -5.76 -4.09
C LEU A 334 -41.40 -4.43 -4.72
N VAL A 335 -41.30 -4.37 -6.04
CA VAL A 335 -40.92 -3.13 -6.76
C VAL A 335 -41.90 -2.00 -6.44
N LYS A 336 -43.22 -2.26 -6.46
CA LYS A 336 -44.24 -1.26 -6.11
C LYS A 336 -44.13 -0.81 -4.66
N LYS A 337 -43.88 -1.73 -3.72
CA LYS A 337 -43.71 -1.43 -2.30
C LYS A 337 -42.50 -0.52 -2.07
N ILE A 338 -41.34 -0.88 -2.61
CA ILE A 338 -40.09 -0.14 -2.41
C ILE A 338 -40.19 1.26 -3.05
N THR A 339 -40.72 1.33 -4.26
CA THR A 339 -40.84 2.60 -5.00
C THR A 339 -41.86 3.54 -4.34
N SER A 340 -42.98 3.01 -3.84
CA SER A 340 -44.01 3.84 -3.19
C SER A 340 -43.54 4.41 -1.84
N LYS A 341 -42.61 3.75 -1.16
CA LYS A 341 -42.03 4.18 0.11
C LYS A 341 -40.68 4.91 -0.01
N ASP A 342 -40.15 5.08 -1.23
CA ASP A 342 -38.78 5.58 -1.49
C ASP A 342 -37.70 4.82 -0.71
N GLU A 343 -37.85 3.49 -0.59
CA GLU A 343 -36.92 2.60 0.12
C GLU A 343 -35.73 2.16 -0.76
N LEU A 344 -35.35 2.98 -1.75
CA LEU A 344 -34.18 2.74 -2.58
C LEU A 344 -32.90 2.99 -1.77
N CYS A 345 -31.95 2.07 -1.87
CA CYS A 345 -30.66 2.19 -1.20
C CYS A 345 -29.84 3.33 -1.83
N SER A 346 -29.46 4.30 -0.99
CA SER A 346 -28.64 5.46 -1.37
C SER A 346 -27.19 5.34 -0.91
N LYS A 347 -26.92 4.46 0.06
CA LYS A 347 -25.62 4.27 0.69
C LYS A 347 -25.40 2.82 1.06
N VAL A 348 -24.15 2.36 0.95
CA VAL A 348 -23.71 1.06 1.42
C VAL A 348 -22.61 1.26 2.44
N ARG A 349 -22.71 0.60 3.59
CA ARG A 349 -21.64 0.55 4.57
C ARG A 349 -20.70 -0.60 4.29
N LEU A 350 -19.42 -0.29 4.29
CA LEU A 350 -18.34 -1.22 4.11
C LEU A 350 -17.67 -1.47 5.44
N TYR A 351 -17.45 -2.74 5.80
CA TYR A 351 -16.51 -3.11 6.84
C TYR A 351 -15.26 -3.68 6.21
N THR A 352 -14.10 -3.21 6.67
CA THR A 352 -12.81 -3.66 6.19
C THR A 352 -11.90 -4.04 7.34
N ILE A 353 -11.09 -5.08 7.11
CA ILE A 353 -10.03 -5.50 8.02
C ILE A 353 -8.69 -5.21 7.36
N GLN A 354 -7.82 -4.54 8.10
CA GLN A 354 -6.48 -4.20 7.65
C GLN A 354 -5.43 -4.94 8.49
N VAL A 355 -4.52 -5.60 7.78
CA VAL A 355 -3.26 -6.07 8.36
C VAL A 355 -2.30 -4.88 8.40
N PRO A 356 -1.77 -4.47 9.57
CA PRO A 356 -0.93 -3.28 9.71
C PRO A 356 0.51 -3.52 9.24
N LEU A 357 0.67 -4.11 8.05
CA LEU A 357 1.95 -4.32 7.39
C LEU A 357 1.97 -3.64 6.02
N PRO A 358 3.10 -3.04 5.60
CA PRO A 358 3.21 -2.43 4.29
C PRO A 358 2.88 -3.43 3.16
N LYS A 359 2.18 -2.93 2.14
CA LYS A 359 1.84 -3.66 0.91
C LYS A 359 0.81 -4.80 1.08
N ILE A 360 0.24 -4.99 2.26
CA ILE A 360 -0.93 -5.87 2.41
C ILE A 360 -2.20 -5.04 2.21
N PRO A 361 -3.10 -5.43 1.30
CA PRO A 361 -4.34 -4.70 1.06
C PRO A 361 -5.31 -4.86 2.24
N SER A 362 -6.26 -3.94 2.34
CA SER A 362 -7.42 -4.11 3.22
C SER A 362 -8.39 -5.14 2.62
N PHE A 363 -8.98 -5.96 3.48
CA PHE A 363 -9.95 -6.98 3.12
C PHE A 363 -11.35 -6.48 3.41
N VAL A 364 -12.26 -6.53 2.43
CA VAL A 364 -13.68 -6.28 2.66
C VAL A 364 -14.29 -7.51 3.31
N VAL A 365 -14.96 -7.33 4.45
CA VAL A 365 -15.56 -8.43 5.23
C VAL A 365 -17.08 -8.35 5.30
N ALA A 366 -17.66 -7.17 5.11
CA ALA A 366 -19.11 -7.01 4.99
C ALA A 366 -19.46 -5.78 4.15
N LEU A 367 -20.59 -5.87 3.45
CA LEU A 367 -21.24 -4.81 2.68
C LEU A 367 -22.69 -4.77 3.14
N VAL A 368 -23.14 -3.66 3.73
CA VAL A 368 -24.50 -3.55 4.31
C VAL A 368 -25.23 -2.42 3.60
N ALA A 369 -26.32 -2.74 2.90
CA ALA A 369 -27.21 -1.75 2.31
C ALA A 369 -27.83 -0.90 3.42
N SER A 370 -27.39 0.35 3.55
CA SER A 370 -27.76 1.21 4.67
C SER A 370 -29.17 1.75 4.51
N TYR A 371 -29.85 1.91 5.64
CA TYR A 371 -31.10 2.66 5.70
C TYR A 371 -30.82 4.16 5.59
N ASP A 372 -31.76 4.92 5.01
CA ASP A 372 -31.57 6.36 4.76
C ASP A 372 -31.36 7.18 6.06
N LYS A 373 -31.90 6.68 7.19
CA LYS A 373 -31.85 7.30 8.51
C LYS A 373 -31.32 6.35 9.59
N GLU A 374 -30.15 5.81 9.33
CA GLU A 374 -29.49 4.95 10.30
C GLU A 374 -29.09 5.71 11.56
N THR A 375 -29.46 5.17 12.72
CA THR A 375 -29.20 5.79 14.02
C THR A 375 -27.82 5.39 14.56
N ALA A 376 -27.35 6.06 15.61
CA ALA A 376 -26.10 5.70 16.26
C ALA A 376 -26.18 4.28 16.87
N GLU A 377 -27.35 3.90 17.34
CA GLU A 377 -27.67 2.60 17.92
C GLU A 377 -27.61 1.50 16.85
N ASP A 378 -28.17 1.73 15.66
CA ASP A 378 -28.11 0.77 14.55
C ASP A 378 -26.66 0.50 14.10
N ILE A 379 -25.85 1.56 14.02
CA ILE A 379 -24.44 1.49 13.65
C ILE A 379 -23.65 0.75 14.75
N ALA A 380 -23.89 1.08 16.02
CA ALA A 380 -23.23 0.43 17.14
C ALA A 380 -23.59 -1.07 17.21
N ALA A 381 -24.85 -1.44 16.99
CA ALA A 381 -25.28 -2.84 16.91
C ALA A 381 -24.55 -3.59 15.78
N SER A 382 -24.38 -2.94 14.63
CA SER A 382 -23.61 -3.49 13.52
C SER A 382 -22.13 -3.66 13.87
N HIS A 383 -21.50 -2.68 14.54
CA HIS A 383 -20.11 -2.78 15.01
C HIS A 383 -19.92 -3.94 15.98
N ILE A 384 -20.83 -4.11 16.95
CA ILE A 384 -20.80 -5.21 17.92
C ILE A 384 -20.90 -6.56 17.20
N SER A 385 -21.84 -6.70 16.25
CA SER A 385 -22.01 -7.92 15.45
C SER A 385 -20.74 -8.28 14.66
N VAL A 386 -20.13 -7.28 14.00
CA VAL A 386 -18.88 -7.47 13.25
C VAL A 386 -17.72 -7.88 14.17
N LEU A 387 -17.58 -7.25 15.34
CA LEU A 387 -16.54 -7.60 16.31
C LEU A 387 -16.74 -9.01 16.88
N ASP A 388 -17.99 -9.42 17.14
CA ASP A 388 -18.31 -10.79 17.56
C ASP A 388 -17.91 -11.82 16.49
N TYR A 389 -18.21 -11.55 15.21
CA TYR A 389 -17.83 -12.46 14.12
C TYR A 389 -16.33 -12.49 13.88
N CYS A 390 -15.63 -11.36 14.01
CA CYS A 390 -14.16 -11.34 14.04
C CYS A 390 -13.61 -12.22 15.18
N SER A 391 -14.18 -12.11 16.39
CA SER A 391 -13.78 -12.93 17.54
C SER A 391 -14.01 -14.42 17.29
N LYS A 392 -15.16 -14.80 16.71
CA LYS A 392 -15.50 -16.19 16.37
C LYS A 392 -14.58 -16.76 15.29
N ALA A 393 -14.16 -15.94 14.33
CA ALA A 393 -13.19 -16.30 13.31
C ALA A 393 -11.73 -16.32 13.81
N GLY A 394 -11.49 -16.09 15.11
CA GLY A 394 -10.15 -16.11 15.71
C GLY A 394 -9.29 -14.90 15.34
N MET A 395 -9.89 -13.80 14.91
CA MET A 395 -9.19 -12.60 14.47
C MET A 395 -8.89 -11.69 15.65
N SER A 396 -7.63 -11.27 15.81
CA SER A 396 -7.20 -10.38 16.91
C SER A 396 -7.44 -8.91 16.55
N ILE A 397 -8.68 -8.44 16.67
CA ILE A 397 -9.04 -7.03 16.40
C ILE A 397 -8.70 -6.16 17.61
N VAL A 398 -7.89 -5.11 17.40
CA VAL A 398 -7.46 -4.20 18.48
C VAL A 398 -8.00 -2.78 18.35
N SER A 399 -8.57 -2.44 17.20
CA SER A 399 -9.14 -1.12 16.96
C SER A 399 -10.30 -1.17 15.97
N ILE A 400 -11.24 -0.25 16.12
CA ILE A 400 -12.27 0.03 15.13
C ILE A 400 -12.25 1.51 14.76
N GLY A 401 -12.07 1.80 13.48
CA GLY A 401 -12.12 3.13 12.91
C GLY A 401 -13.48 3.44 12.27
N SER A 402 -13.99 4.64 12.48
CA SER A 402 -15.15 5.17 11.73
C SER A 402 -14.88 6.60 11.27
N ASP A 403 -15.72 7.11 10.37
CA ASP A 403 -15.68 8.51 9.95
C ASP A 403 -15.99 9.46 11.13
N GLY A 404 -15.61 10.73 10.98
CA GLY A 404 -15.86 11.80 11.93
C GLY A 404 -17.29 12.35 11.93
N ALA A 405 -18.25 11.67 11.31
CA ALA A 405 -19.65 12.07 11.35
C ALA A 405 -20.22 11.94 12.78
N ALA A 406 -21.11 12.87 13.17
CA ALA A 406 -21.62 12.91 14.54
C ALA A 406 -22.35 11.63 14.98
N THR A 407 -23.07 10.99 14.06
CA THR A 407 -23.76 9.71 14.29
C THR A 407 -22.78 8.56 14.49
N GLU A 408 -21.69 8.50 13.71
CA GLU A 408 -20.65 7.48 13.84
C GLU A 408 -19.81 7.66 15.11
N ILE A 409 -19.47 8.90 15.48
CA ILE A 409 -18.82 9.18 16.78
C ILE A 409 -19.72 8.73 17.94
N SER A 410 -21.03 8.98 17.83
CA SER A 410 -22.00 8.53 18.83
C SER A 410 -22.06 7.01 18.91
N ALA A 411 -22.02 6.32 17.76
CA ALA A 411 -21.98 4.86 17.70
C ALA A 411 -20.70 4.27 18.33
N LEU A 412 -19.53 4.87 18.06
CA LEU A 412 -18.26 4.47 18.70
C LEU A 412 -18.29 4.69 20.22
N ARG A 413 -18.97 5.75 20.70
CA ARG A 413 -19.16 5.97 22.14
C ARG A 413 -20.10 4.96 22.77
N ILE A 414 -21.21 4.62 22.11
CA ILE A 414 -22.12 3.55 22.54
C ILE A 414 -21.35 2.23 22.66
N LEU A 415 -20.53 1.93 21.64
CA LEU A 415 -19.65 0.76 21.64
C LEU A 415 -18.70 0.79 22.85
N GLN A 416 -18.03 1.93 23.11
CA GLN A 416 -17.13 2.07 24.26
C GLN A 416 -17.82 1.77 25.59
N THR A 417 -19.07 2.16 25.76
CA THR A 417 -19.85 1.95 27.00
C THR A 417 -20.67 0.65 27.00
N SER A 418 -20.56 -0.19 25.97
CA SER A 418 -21.38 -1.40 25.82
C SER A 418 -20.92 -2.58 26.69
N VAL A 419 -19.76 -2.46 27.33
CA VAL A 419 -19.15 -3.51 28.16
C VAL A 419 -18.88 -3.00 29.57
N ASP A 420 -18.86 -3.91 30.55
CA ASP A 420 -18.56 -3.55 31.94
C ASP A 420 -17.05 -3.51 32.22
N LYS A 421 -16.26 -4.26 31.44
CA LYS A 421 -14.82 -4.43 31.67
C LYS A 421 -13.99 -3.53 30.77
N HIS A 422 -13.05 -2.81 31.38
CA HIS A 422 -12.19 -1.85 30.71
C HIS A 422 -10.74 -1.97 31.18
N LEU A 423 -9.80 -1.62 30.31
CA LEU A 423 -8.46 -1.18 30.72
C LEU A 423 -8.51 0.31 31.00
N CYS A 424 -8.03 0.73 32.16
CA CYS A 424 -8.02 2.12 32.58
C CYS A 424 -6.57 2.64 32.66
N PHE A 425 -6.33 3.77 32.02
CA PHE A 425 -5.07 4.50 32.11
C PHE A 425 -5.39 5.91 32.61
N GLU A 426 -4.89 6.23 33.80
CA GLU A 426 -5.13 7.51 34.44
C GLU A 426 -3.86 8.35 34.45
N LYS A 427 -3.99 9.61 34.04
CA LYS A 427 -2.97 10.64 34.16
C LYS A 427 -3.49 11.73 35.10
N THR A 428 -3.25 11.52 36.39
CA THR A 428 -3.80 12.30 37.52
C THR A 428 -3.45 13.78 37.47
N ASP A 429 -2.24 14.14 37.05
CA ASP A 429 -1.75 15.53 36.92
C ASP A 429 -2.52 16.34 35.87
N SER A 430 -3.14 15.65 34.90
CA SER A 430 -3.96 16.28 33.85
C SER A 430 -5.45 16.02 33.99
N GLY A 431 -5.88 15.22 34.97
CA GLY A 431 -7.27 14.79 35.10
C GLY A 431 -7.79 13.98 33.90
N VAL A 432 -6.91 13.26 33.20
CA VAL A 432 -7.26 12.48 32.00
C VAL A 432 -7.39 11.01 32.36
N LEU A 433 -8.56 10.44 32.08
CA LEU A 433 -8.84 9.01 32.20
C LEU A 433 -9.12 8.43 30.81
N VAL A 434 -8.33 7.45 30.39
CA VAL A 434 -8.54 6.70 29.15
C VAL A 434 -9.08 5.32 29.51
N GLN A 435 -10.25 4.98 28.99
CA GLN A 435 -10.89 3.68 29.17
C GLN A 435 -10.97 2.95 27.84
N VAL A 436 -10.38 1.77 27.78
CA VAL A 436 -10.41 0.89 26.59
C VAL A 436 -11.33 -0.29 26.89
N PRO A 437 -12.43 -0.48 26.15
CA PRO A 437 -13.35 -1.58 26.37
C PRO A 437 -12.70 -2.93 26.06
N LEU A 438 -12.99 -3.94 26.88
CA LEU A 438 -12.60 -5.32 26.65
C LEU A 438 -13.78 -6.07 26.03
N MET A 439 -13.62 -6.52 24.78
CA MET A 439 -14.70 -7.11 23.97
C MET A 439 -14.36 -8.54 23.50
N GLY A 440 -15.39 -9.27 23.06
CA GLY A 440 -15.25 -10.62 22.50
C GLY A 440 -15.27 -11.74 23.55
N GLN A 441 -15.28 -12.99 23.09
CA GLN A 441 -15.25 -14.17 23.96
C GLN A 441 -13.92 -14.27 24.72
N HIS A 442 -12.83 -13.94 24.03
CA HIS A 442 -11.55 -13.66 24.64
C HIS A 442 -11.47 -12.15 24.82
N LEU A 443 -11.48 -11.69 26.08
CA LEU A 443 -11.47 -10.26 26.42
C LEU A 443 -10.27 -9.56 25.77
N GLN A 444 -10.51 -8.94 24.61
CA GLN A 444 -9.52 -8.21 23.84
C GLN A 444 -9.78 -6.72 23.95
N PRO A 445 -8.73 -5.91 24.19
CA PRO A 445 -8.87 -4.46 24.18
C PRO A 445 -9.12 -3.97 22.76
N VAL A 446 -10.25 -3.29 22.56
CA VAL A 446 -10.60 -2.67 21.28
C VAL A 446 -10.64 -1.16 21.46
N VAL A 447 -9.81 -0.44 20.71
CA VAL A 447 -9.77 1.03 20.76
C VAL A 447 -10.69 1.60 19.66
N PRO A 448 -11.78 2.31 20.02
CA PRO A 448 -12.55 3.09 19.05
C PRO A 448 -11.74 4.31 18.61
N VAL A 449 -11.61 4.52 17.30
CA VAL A 449 -10.80 5.59 16.71
C VAL A 449 -11.63 6.36 15.69
N GLN A 450 -11.48 7.68 15.68
CA GLN A 450 -12.04 8.56 14.65
C GLN A 450 -10.98 8.82 13.58
N ASP A 451 -11.39 8.99 12.31
CA ASP A 451 -10.48 9.46 11.25
C ASP A 451 -9.85 10.83 11.59
N PRO A 452 -8.52 10.89 11.85
CA PRO A 452 -7.84 12.14 12.13
C PRO A 452 -7.83 13.09 10.92
N LYS A 453 -7.90 12.56 9.69
CA LYS A 453 -7.97 13.40 8.48
C LYS A 453 -9.30 14.13 8.40
N HIS A 454 -10.41 13.44 8.67
CA HIS A 454 -11.72 14.08 8.81
C HIS A 454 -11.69 15.19 9.87
N THR A 455 -11.12 14.93 11.05
CA THR A 455 -11.00 15.95 12.11
C THR A 455 -10.27 17.20 11.62
N ARG A 456 -9.16 17.03 10.89
CA ARG A 456 -8.41 18.14 10.30
C ARG A 456 -9.23 18.90 9.26
N LYS A 457 -9.93 18.18 8.37
CA LYS A 457 -10.85 18.79 7.39
C LYS A 457 -11.92 19.62 8.09
N THR A 458 -12.54 19.09 9.14
CA THR A 458 -13.52 19.81 9.95
C THR A 458 -12.92 21.09 10.53
N ALA A 459 -11.76 21.01 11.20
CA ALA A 459 -11.09 22.17 11.79
C ALA A 459 -10.78 23.25 10.74
N ALA A 460 -10.18 22.87 9.61
CA ALA A 460 -9.91 23.79 8.51
C ALA A 460 -11.20 24.42 7.94
N ASN A 461 -12.28 23.64 7.81
CA ASN A 461 -13.57 24.14 7.31
C ASN A 461 -14.25 25.10 8.27
N GLN A 462 -14.06 24.95 9.60
CA GLN A 462 -14.60 25.89 10.58
C GLN A 462 -14.00 27.29 10.42
N LEU A 463 -12.70 27.38 10.08
CA LEU A 463 -12.03 28.66 9.83
C LEU A 463 -12.57 29.42 8.61
N LEU A 464 -13.02 28.68 7.60
CA LEU A 464 -13.55 29.23 6.35
C LEU A 464 -15.03 29.60 6.43
N SER A 465 -15.74 29.14 7.47
CA SER A 465 -17.09 29.61 7.74
C SER A 465 -16.96 31.03 8.28
N GLY A 466 -17.18 32.05 7.44
CA GLY A 466 -17.04 33.46 7.83
C GLY A 466 -17.87 33.91 9.05
N ALA A 467 -18.77 33.07 9.54
CA ALA A 467 -19.54 33.25 10.77
C ALA A 467 -18.91 32.63 12.03
N ARG A 468 -17.75 31.95 11.90
CA ARG A 468 -17.10 31.20 12.98
C ARG A 468 -15.64 31.63 13.12
N LEU A 469 -15.15 31.64 14.35
CA LEU A 469 -13.75 31.80 14.71
C LEU A 469 -13.34 30.59 15.56
N LEU A 470 -12.10 30.14 15.41
CA LEU A 470 -11.49 29.18 16.34
C LEU A 470 -10.80 29.96 17.45
N SER A 471 -11.20 29.75 18.69
CA SER A 471 -10.57 30.38 19.86
C SER A 471 -9.55 29.43 20.49
N PHE A 472 -8.37 29.97 20.79
CA PHE A 472 -7.27 29.30 21.49
C PHE A 472 -6.93 30.12 22.73
N GLY A 473 -7.73 29.94 23.79
CA GLY A 473 -7.66 30.77 24.99
C GLY A 473 -8.00 32.23 24.67
N LYS A 474 -7.02 33.13 24.85
CA LYS A 474 -7.18 34.57 24.55
C LYS A 474 -6.97 34.94 23.07
N PHE A 475 -6.55 33.99 22.25
CA PHE A 475 -6.28 34.22 20.82
C PHE A 475 -7.39 33.63 19.96
N TYR A 476 -7.50 34.08 18.71
CA TYR A 476 -8.44 33.51 17.75
C TYR A 476 -7.86 33.46 16.33
N LEU A 477 -8.41 32.55 15.54
CA LEU A 477 -8.12 32.40 14.12
C LEU A 477 -9.43 32.44 13.32
N ASN A 478 -9.43 33.15 12.20
CA ASN A 478 -10.57 33.27 11.29
C ASN A 478 -10.07 33.36 9.83
N ILE A 479 -11.00 33.43 8.88
CA ILE A 479 -10.67 33.50 7.46
C ILE A 479 -9.83 34.73 7.06
N SER A 480 -9.99 35.89 7.72
CA SER A 480 -9.21 37.08 7.35
C SER A 480 -7.71 36.87 7.56
N HIS A 481 -7.32 36.16 8.63
CA HIS A 481 -5.92 35.80 8.84
C HIS A 481 -5.40 34.87 7.74
N LEU A 482 -6.21 33.90 7.28
CA LEU A 482 -5.82 33.02 6.17
C LEU A 482 -5.67 33.79 4.85
N VAL A 483 -6.51 34.79 4.60
CA VAL A 483 -6.43 35.66 3.41
C VAL A 483 -5.18 36.55 3.46
N GLU A 484 -4.84 37.10 4.63
CA GLU A 484 -3.63 37.91 4.82
C GLU A 484 -2.34 37.09 4.61
N LEU A 485 -2.38 35.79 4.93
CA LEU A 485 -1.28 34.87 4.68
C LEU A 485 -1.13 34.48 3.20
N LEU A 486 -2.05 34.84 2.31
CA LEU A 486 -1.89 34.59 0.87
C LEU A 486 -0.86 35.58 0.28
N GLY A 487 0.17 35.06 -0.39
CA GLY A 487 1.20 35.89 -1.00
C GLY A 487 2.47 35.13 -1.36
N GLU A 488 3.50 35.83 -1.82
CA GLU A 488 4.80 35.24 -2.13
C GLU A 488 5.44 34.62 -0.87
N GLY A 489 5.75 33.32 -0.94
CA GLY A 489 6.35 32.56 0.16
C GLY A 489 5.35 31.87 1.09
N SER A 490 4.05 32.00 0.85
CA SER A 490 3.02 31.27 1.60
C SER A 490 2.99 29.79 1.22
N PRO A 491 2.86 28.86 2.19
CA PRO A 491 2.55 27.46 1.90
C PRO A 491 1.09 27.25 1.47
N LEU A 492 0.23 28.27 1.57
CA LEU A 492 -1.17 28.22 1.18
C LEU A 492 -1.37 28.66 -0.27
N TYR A 493 -2.18 27.91 -1.02
CA TYR A 493 -2.67 28.34 -2.32
C TYR A 493 -3.93 29.19 -2.17
N SER A 494 -4.21 30.05 -3.15
CA SER A 494 -5.48 30.81 -3.17
C SER A 494 -6.70 29.89 -3.08
N ARG A 495 -6.64 28.70 -3.68
CA ARG A 495 -7.70 27.67 -3.62
C ARG A 495 -7.83 26.98 -2.27
N ASP A 496 -6.84 27.12 -1.38
CA ASP A 496 -6.92 26.56 -0.03
C ASP A 496 -7.79 27.41 0.91
N VAL A 497 -7.97 28.69 0.57
CA VAL A 497 -8.71 29.69 1.36
C VAL A 497 -9.96 30.18 0.64
N LEU A 498 -9.90 30.35 -0.69
CA LEU A 498 -10.99 30.87 -1.51
C LEU A 498 -11.50 29.80 -2.49
N ASN A 499 -12.82 29.62 -2.55
CA ASN A 499 -13.48 28.65 -3.42
C ASN A 499 -12.84 27.25 -3.31
N CYS A 500 -12.73 26.79 -2.07
CA CYS A 500 -12.00 25.59 -1.69
C CYS A 500 -12.76 24.32 -2.00
N ASP A 501 -12.01 23.28 -2.38
CA ASP A 501 -12.48 21.91 -2.20
C ASP A 501 -12.38 21.53 -0.72
N LYS A 502 -13.53 21.46 -0.06
CA LYS A 502 -13.63 21.16 1.37
C LYS A 502 -13.27 19.70 1.70
N GLN A 503 -13.24 18.81 0.71
CA GLN A 503 -12.92 17.40 0.87
C GLN A 503 -11.44 17.08 0.65
N ASP A 504 -10.65 18.01 0.11
CA ASP A 504 -9.20 17.82 -0.08
C ASP A 504 -8.46 17.77 1.27
N ASP A 505 -7.90 16.59 1.58
CA ASP A 505 -7.04 16.37 2.74
C ASP A 505 -5.74 17.19 2.67
N GLY A 506 -5.20 17.37 1.45
CA GLY A 506 -3.96 18.11 1.22
C GLY A 506 -4.13 19.59 1.57
N ARG A 507 -5.26 20.19 1.18
CA ARG A 507 -5.65 21.53 1.62
C ARG A 507 -5.74 21.60 3.14
N ALA A 508 -6.54 20.73 3.75
CA ALA A 508 -6.73 20.75 5.20
C ALA A 508 -5.41 20.59 5.96
N TYR A 509 -4.48 19.80 5.40
CA TYR A 509 -3.10 19.71 5.88
C TYR A 509 -2.38 21.05 5.78
N ARG A 510 -2.30 21.68 4.60
CA ARG A 510 -1.64 22.97 4.42
C ARG A 510 -2.20 24.08 5.32
N THR A 511 -3.52 24.08 5.56
CA THR A 511 -4.17 25.07 6.43
C THR A 511 -3.85 24.90 7.92
N MET A 512 -3.60 23.67 8.38
CA MET A 512 -3.45 23.33 9.81
C MET A 512 -2.06 22.78 10.16
N ASN A 513 -1.07 22.99 9.30
CA ASN A 513 0.32 22.56 9.46
C ASN A 513 1.21 23.78 9.71
#